data_AF-A0A645DHX8-F1
#
_entry.id   AF-A0A645DHX8-F1
#
_cell.length_a   1.000
_cell.length_b   1.000
_cell.length_c   1.000
_cell.angle_alpha   90.00
_cell.angle_beta   90.00
_cell.angle_gamma   90.00
#
_symmetry.space_group_name_H-M   'P 1'
#
loop_
_entity.id
_entity.type
_entity.pdbx_description
1 polymer ?
#
loop_
_entity_poly.entity_id
_entity_poly.type
_entity_poly.pdbx_seq_one_letter_code
_entity_poly.pdbx_strand_id
1 'polypeptide(L)'
;MGYYPTVFKNYEKADWTNTLKKEEILFVGISQSGTSISTIDVMKKAKNDGYQTIVLTENLESEITNHTDKVAHLLCGKELTPPETRGYTVTMLTLYIWAVEIAYFKNIYSETNYKQAISEIDDFVKNFDIVIKESSDWYERNKITIVNSDRIYVMGYGVDFGSVLEGMLKIGEMLRIPTIGYEIEEYSHGPTMAITNRQTLFMIGSDEIEWERCLQFREVFKKYTNRVHLITCKETQIDDRDIQFTIHPNKYLCPIMYTIPFQFVAAKGAKDIGIDTNINPFVEPLAHLEE
;
A
#
# COMPACT_ATOMS: atom_id res chain seq x y z
N MET A 1 -4.43 6.36 -14.46
CA MET A 1 -5.63 6.47 -13.61
C MET A 1 -5.97 5.06 -13.14
N GLY A 2 -6.03 4.82 -11.83
CA GLY A 2 -6.40 3.51 -11.30
C GLY A 2 -7.92 3.38 -11.31
N TYR A 3 -8.44 2.33 -11.93
CA TYR A 3 -9.87 2.02 -11.94
C TYR A 3 -10.07 0.63 -11.35
N TYR A 4 -11.20 0.42 -10.67
CA TYR A 4 -11.62 -0.93 -10.33
C TYR A 4 -11.71 -1.77 -11.61
N PRO A 5 -11.14 -2.99 -11.67
CA PRO A 5 -11.07 -3.75 -12.92
C PRO A 5 -12.43 -3.97 -13.60
N THR A 6 -13.48 -4.19 -12.81
CA THR A 6 -14.86 -4.35 -13.32
C THR A 6 -15.43 -3.04 -13.88
N VAL A 7 -15.13 -1.91 -13.25
CA VAL A 7 -15.50 -0.59 -13.77
C VAL A 7 -14.78 -0.35 -15.09
N PHE A 8 -13.47 -0.65 -15.12
CA PHE A 8 -12.68 -0.47 -16.33
C PHE A 8 -13.22 -1.31 -17.49
N LYS A 9 -13.44 -2.60 -17.26
CA LYS A 9 -13.93 -3.56 -18.27
C LYS A 9 -15.24 -3.12 -18.91
N ASN A 10 -16.17 -2.61 -18.10
CA ASN A 10 -17.56 -2.41 -18.50
C ASN A 10 -17.92 -0.97 -18.87
N TYR A 11 -17.25 0.02 -18.27
CA TYR A 11 -17.67 1.42 -18.35
C TYR A 11 -16.56 2.36 -18.79
N GLU A 12 -15.30 1.95 -18.73
CA GLU A 12 -14.18 2.80 -19.08
C GLU A 12 -13.61 2.48 -20.45
N LYS A 13 -12.84 3.44 -20.98
CA LYS A 13 -11.94 3.23 -22.11
C LYS A 13 -10.53 3.66 -21.70
N ALA A 14 -9.54 3.12 -22.41
CA ALA A 14 -8.12 3.38 -22.10
C ALA A 14 -7.76 4.87 -22.08
N ASP A 15 -8.38 5.67 -22.95
CA ASP A 15 -8.25 7.12 -22.96
C ASP A 15 -9.61 7.79 -23.24
N TRP A 16 -10.11 8.55 -22.26
CA TRP A 16 -11.34 9.32 -22.42
C TRP A 16 -11.20 10.52 -23.35
N THR A 17 -10.01 11.09 -23.40
CA THR A 17 -9.73 12.30 -24.18
C THR A 17 -9.61 12.04 -25.67
N ASN A 18 -9.39 10.78 -26.08
CA ASN A 18 -9.04 10.39 -27.45
C ASN A 18 -7.82 11.18 -28.00
N THR A 19 -6.91 11.59 -27.11
CA THR A 19 -5.69 12.31 -27.49
C THR A 19 -4.51 11.39 -27.67
N LEU A 20 -4.50 10.24 -26.98
CA LEU A 20 -3.45 9.25 -27.04
C LEU A 20 -3.75 8.18 -28.09
N LYS A 21 -2.72 7.81 -28.85
CA LYS A 21 -2.75 6.64 -29.72
C LYS A 21 -2.62 5.37 -28.87
N LYS A 22 -3.10 4.24 -29.40
CA LYS A 22 -3.00 2.94 -28.70
C LYS A 22 -1.55 2.56 -28.35
N GLU A 23 -0.62 2.85 -29.26
CA GLU A 23 0.82 2.61 -29.09
C GLU A 23 1.49 3.49 -28.02
N GLU A 24 0.80 4.51 -27.52
CA GLU A 24 1.24 5.38 -26.42
C GLU A 24 0.69 4.93 -25.06
N ILE A 25 -0.16 3.89 -25.05
CA ILE A 25 -0.83 3.38 -23.84
C ILE A 25 -0.33 1.97 -23.54
N LEU A 26 0.25 1.80 -22.35
CA LEU A 26 0.64 0.52 -21.79
C LEU A 26 -0.34 0.09 -20.70
N PHE A 27 -0.87 -1.13 -20.82
CA PHE A 27 -1.61 -1.78 -19.76
C PHE A 27 -0.66 -2.59 -18.88
N VAL A 28 -0.67 -2.28 -17.58
CA VAL A 28 0.13 -2.99 -16.58
C VAL A 28 -0.83 -3.75 -15.65
N GLY A 29 -0.88 -5.07 -15.81
CA GLY A 29 -1.60 -5.96 -14.90
C GLY A 29 -0.74 -6.32 -13.70
N ILE A 30 -1.28 -6.21 -12.49
CA ILE A 30 -0.58 -6.62 -11.27
C ILE A 30 -1.45 -7.68 -10.59
N SER A 31 -0.93 -8.89 -10.47
CA SER A 31 -1.61 -10.00 -9.79
C SER A 31 -0.55 -10.99 -9.33
N GLN A 32 -0.32 -11.08 -8.02
CA GLN A 32 0.71 -11.96 -7.46
C GLN A 32 0.50 -13.42 -7.87
N SER A 33 -0.67 -14.01 -7.57
CA SER A 33 -1.00 -15.38 -8.00
C SER A 33 -1.23 -15.51 -9.51
N GLY A 34 -1.57 -14.40 -10.17
CA GLY A 34 -1.97 -14.39 -11.58
C GLY A 34 -3.32 -15.06 -11.85
N THR A 35 -4.10 -15.33 -10.81
CA THR A 35 -5.41 -16.00 -10.89
C THR A 35 -6.60 -15.06 -10.72
N SER A 36 -6.37 -13.77 -10.47
CA SER A 36 -7.45 -12.78 -10.25
C SER A 36 -8.30 -12.59 -11.52
N ILE A 37 -9.54 -13.11 -11.50
CA ILE A 37 -10.45 -13.14 -12.67
C ILE A 37 -10.66 -11.74 -13.25
N SER A 38 -10.88 -10.76 -12.37
CA SER A 38 -11.15 -9.38 -12.77
C SER A 38 -9.96 -8.72 -13.48
N THR A 39 -8.73 -8.99 -13.03
CA THR A 39 -7.50 -8.51 -13.67
C THR A 39 -7.24 -9.24 -14.99
N ILE A 40 -7.42 -10.57 -15.02
CA ILE A 40 -7.31 -11.39 -16.24
C ILE A 40 -8.24 -10.85 -17.32
N ASP A 41 -9.50 -10.58 -16.98
CA ASP A 41 -10.49 -10.06 -17.92
C ASP A 41 -10.10 -8.71 -18.52
N VAL A 42 -9.55 -7.80 -17.72
CA VAL A 42 -9.07 -6.49 -18.20
C VAL A 42 -7.87 -6.67 -19.13
N MET A 43 -6.90 -7.52 -18.77
CA MET A 43 -5.72 -7.76 -19.60
C MET A 43 -6.09 -8.43 -20.92
N LYS A 44 -6.99 -9.42 -20.89
CA LYS A 44 -7.55 -10.08 -22.07
C LYS A 44 -8.25 -9.09 -22.99
N LYS A 45 -9.08 -8.20 -22.43
CA LYS A 45 -9.73 -7.13 -23.20
C LYS A 45 -8.71 -6.19 -23.83
N ALA A 46 -7.74 -5.71 -23.06
CA ALA A 46 -6.71 -4.79 -23.54
C ALA A 46 -5.90 -5.38 -24.70
N LYS A 47 -5.48 -6.65 -24.58
CA LYS A 47 -4.76 -7.37 -25.63
C LYS A 47 -5.62 -7.55 -26.89
N ASN A 48 -6.88 -7.97 -26.75
CA ASN A 48 -7.81 -8.11 -27.88
C ASN A 48 -8.11 -6.79 -28.58
N ASP A 49 -8.13 -5.69 -27.83
CA ASP A 49 -8.31 -4.33 -28.37
C ASP A 49 -7.02 -3.79 -29.00
N GLY A 50 -5.90 -4.53 -28.97
CA GLY A 50 -4.63 -4.20 -29.62
C GLY A 50 -3.75 -3.23 -28.84
N TYR A 51 -3.90 -3.13 -27.51
CA TYR A 51 -3.00 -2.35 -26.65
C TYR A 51 -1.75 -3.15 -26.29
N GLN A 52 -0.66 -2.45 -25.98
CA GLN A 52 0.51 -3.09 -25.38
C GLN A 52 0.20 -3.50 -23.94
N THR A 53 0.59 -4.72 -23.59
CA THR A 53 0.28 -5.31 -22.28
C THR A 53 1.53 -5.89 -21.62
N ILE A 54 1.66 -5.64 -20.32
CA ILE A 54 2.62 -6.30 -19.44
C ILE A 54 1.93 -6.75 -18.17
N VAL A 55 2.30 -7.91 -17.64
CA VAL A 55 1.86 -8.36 -16.31
C VAL A 55 3.04 -8.50 -15.36
N LEU A 56 2.85 -8.11 -14.10
CA LEU A 56 3.73 -8.41 -12.97
C LEU A 56 3.07 -9.49 -12.11
N THR A 57 3.67 -10.68 -12.05
CA THR A 57 3.13 -11.85 -11.34
C THR A 57 4.23 -12.74 -10.78
N GLU A 58 3.96 -13.42 -9.66
CA GLU A 58 4.87 -14.44 -9.10
C GLU A 58 4.80 -15.72 -9.93
N ASN A 59 3.59 -16.17 -10.26
CA ASN A 59 3.38 -17.39 -11.01
C ASN A 59 3.45 -17.16 -12.52
N LEU A 60 4.60 -17.47 -13.12
CA LEU A 60 4.84 -17.35 -14.56
C LEU A 60 4.04 -18.35 -15.42
N GLU A 61 3.38 -19.33 -14.81
CA GLU A 61 2.53 -20.33 -15.47
C GLU A 61 1.03 -20.03 -15.27
N SER A 62 0.69 -18.93 -14.62
CA SER A 62 -0.71 -18.54 -14.34
C SER A 62 -1.47 -18.09 -15.59
N GLU A 63 -2.79 -18.17 -15.53
CA GLU A 63 -3.68 -17.87 -16.67
C GLU A 63 -3.51 -16.44 -17.21
N ILE A 64 -3.19 -15.46 -16.36
CA ILE A 64 -2.98 -14.08 -16.80
C ILE A 64 -1.84 -13.94 -17.82
N THR A 65 -0.84 -14.84 -17.78
CA THR A 65 0.32 -14.80 -18.67
C THR A 65 -0.04 -15.11 -20.12
N ASN A 66 -1.13 -15.87 -20.35
CA ASN A 66 -1.67 -16.15 -21.69
C ASN A 66 -2.28 -14.89 -22.34
N HIS A 67 -2.71 -13.91 -21.53
CA HIS A 67 -3.48 -12.73 -21.95
C HIS A 67 -2.66 -11.43 -21.97
N THR A 68 -1.32 -11.52 -22.02
CA THR A 68 -0.41 -10.35 -22.08
C THR A 68 0.67 -10.52 -23.15
N ASP A 69 1.35 -9.44 -23.55
CA ASP A 69 2.48 -9.47 -24.51
C ASP A 69 3.82 -9.70 -23.81
N LYS A 70 3.93 -9.20 -22.57
CA LYS A 70 5.11 -9.31 -21.73
C LYS A 70 4.74 -9.78 -20.33
N VAL A 71 5.64 -10.54 -19.72
CA VAL A 71 5.53 -11.01 -18.35
C VAL A 71 6.79 -10.58 -17.61
N ALA A 72 6.61 -9.94 -16.46
CA ALA A 72 7.66 -9.63 -15.52
C ALA A 72 7.45 -10.45 -14.25
N HIS A 73 8.53 -11.08 -13.79
CA HIS A 73 8.51 -11.94 -12.61
C HIS A 73 8.56 -11.09 -11.34
N LEU A 74 7.54 -11.22 -10.50
CA LEU A 74 7.53 -10.68 -9.16
C LEU A 74 8.33 -11.59 -8.23
N LEU A 75 9.53 -11.16 -7.86
CA LEU A 75 10.47 -11.93 -7.05
C LEU A 75 10.16 -11.85 -5.54
N CYS A 76 8.88 -11.93 -5.15
CA CYS A 76 8.50 -12.03 -3.74
C CYS A 76 8.62 -13.46 -3.22
N GLY A 77 8.58 -14.47 -4.09
CA GLY A 77 8.51 -15.88 -3.73
C GLY A 77 7.18 -16.26 -3.07
N LYS A 78 6.91 -17.56 -2.97
CA LYS A 78 5.63 -18.08 -2.50
C LYS A 78 5.27 -17.61 -1.08
N GLU A 79 4.16 -16.92 -0.95
CA GLU A 79 3.59 -16.49 0.32
C GLU A 79 2.52 -17.52 0.71
N LEU A 80 2.66 -18.15 1.89
CA LEU A 80 1.80 -19.26 2.32
C LEU A 80 0.57 -18.80 3.10
N THR A 81 0.51 -17.52 3.43
CA THR A 81 -0.54 -16.93 4.25
C THR A 81 -1.51 -16.18 3.34
N PRO A 82 -2.83 -16.41 3.45
CA PRO A 82 -3.80 -15.79 2.53
C PRO A 82 -3.74 -14.26 2.45
N PRO A 83 -3.55 -13.51 3.56
CA PRO A 83 -3.42 -12.06 3.45
C PRO A 83 -1.95 -11.67 3.22
N GLU A 84 -1.69 -11.21 1.99
CA GLU A 84 -0.34 -10.88 1.48
C GLU A 84 0.28 -9.68 2.22
N THR A 85 1.60 -9.74 2.43
CA THR A 85 2.40 -8.67 3.04
C THR A 85 3.68 -8.42 2.24
N ARG A 86 4.48 -9.47 2.04
CA ARG A 86 5.75 -9.39 1.31
C ARG A 86 5.49 -9.12 -0.17
N GLY A 87 4.47 -9.74 -0.74
CA GLY A 87 4.01 -9.48 -2.09
C GLY A 87 3.74 -8.01 -2.39
N TYR A 88 3.03 -7.31 -1.49
CA TYR A 88 2.77 -5.87 -1.61
C TYR A 88 4.08 -5.06 -1.57
N THR A 89 4.92 -5.30 -0.56
CA THR A 89 6.20 -4.60 -0.38
C THR A 89 7.11 -4.74 -1.61
N VAL A 90 7.27 -5.96 -2.11
CA VAL A 90 8.12 -6.24 -3.29
C VAL A 90 7.49 -5.69 -4.57
N THR A 91 6.16 -5.70 -4.70
CA THR A 91 5.46 -5.08 -5.83
C THR A 91 5.74 -3.59 -5.90
N MET A 92 5.59 -2.87 -4.78
CA MET A 92 5.85 -1.43 -4.73
C MET A 92 7.31 -1.09 -5.04
N LEU A 93 8.25 -1.86 -4.48
CA LEU A 93 9.67 -1.69 -4.80
C LEU A 93 9.97 -1.94 -6.28
N THR A 94 9.36 -2.98 -6.88
CA THR A 94 9.52 -3.31 -8.30
C THR A 94 9.01 -2.18 -9.19
N LEU A 95 7.83 -1.63 -8.89
CA LEU A 95 7.26 -0.50 -9.64
C LEU A 95 8.11 0.76 -9.51
N TYR A 96 8.69 1.01 -8.33
CA TYR A 96 9.62 2.11 -8.13
C TYR A 96 10.90 1.94 -8.97
N ILE A 97 11.49 0.74 -8.99
CA ILE A 97 12.64 0.42 -9.84
C ILE A 97 12.29 0.64 -11.32
N TRP A 98 11.11 0.18 -11.77
CA TRP A 98 10.67 0.42 -13.15
C TRP A 98 10.57 1.91 -13.48
N ALA A 99 10.06 2.73 -12.56
CA ALA A 99 9.98 4.17 -12.77
C ALA A 99 11.38 4.80 -12.93
N VAL A 100 12.35 4.39 -12.12
CA VAL A 100 13.75 4.85 -12.20
C VAL A 100 14.39 4.42 -13.53
N GLU A 101 14.23 3.16 -13.92
CA GLU A 101 14.76 2.62 -15.18
C GLU A 101 14.14 3.32 -16.40
N ILE A 102 12.83 3.54 -16.39
CA ILE A 102 12.13 4.26 -17.47
C ILE A 102 12.60 5.71 -17.53
N ALA A 103 12.78 6.38 -16.40
CA ALA A 103 13.26 7.77 -16.35
C ALA A 103 14.68 7.88 -16.92
N TYR A 104 15.56 6.93 -16.63
CA TYR A 104 16.91 6.90 -17.19
C TYR A 104 16.88 6.58 -18.69
N PHE A 105 16.13 5.55 -19.12
CA PHE A 105 15.97 5.18 -20.52
C PHE A 105 15.42 6.33 -21.38
N LYS A 106 14.51 7.13 -20.82
CA LYS A 106 13.94 8.32 -21.49
C LYS A 106 14.81 9.58 -21.39
N ASN A 107 16.02 9.49 -20.82
CA ASN A 107 16.92 10.63 -20.56
C ASN A 107 16.28 11.74 -19.70
N ILE A 108 15.29 11.40 -18.88
CA ILE A 108 14.73 12.31 -17.85
C ILE A 108 15.71 12.40 -16.69
N TYR A 109 16.33 11.28 -16.33
CA TYR A 109 17.43 11.24 -15.36
C TYR A 109 18.78 11.35 -16.07
N SER A 110 19.65 12.20 -15.52
CA SER A 110 21.08 12.15 -15.80
C SER A 110 21.69 10.87 -15.23
N GLU A 111 22.89 10.50 -15.70
CA GLU A 111 23.64 9.37 -15.12
C GLU A 111 23.86 9.54 -13.61
N THR A 112 24.09 10.77 -13.14
CA THR A 112 24.24 11.09 -11.72
C THR A 112 22.94 10.82 -10.95
N ASN A 113 21.79 11.31 -11.44
CA ASN A 113 20.50 11.12 -10.78
C ASN A 113 20.12 9.63 -10.74
N TYR A 114 20.38 8.90 -11.82
CA TYR A 114 20.16 7.45 -11.86
C TYR A 114 21.01 6.71 -10.83
N LYS A 115 22.32 6.97 -10.79
CA LYS A 115 23.22 6.35 -9.80
C LYS A 115 22.82 6.68 -8.36
N GLN A 116 22.39 7.91 -8.10
CA GLN A 116 21.88 8.30 -6.80
C GLN A 116 20.61 7.50 -6.44
N ALA A 117 19.62 7.43 -7.33
CA ALA A 117 18.39 6.68 -7.09
C ALA A 117 18.66 5.18 -6.83
N ILE A 118 19.57 4.56 -7.60
CA ILE A 118 19.99 3.17 -7.36
C ILE A 118 20.67 3.00 -6.00
N SER A 119 21.52 3.95 -5.60
CA SER A 119 22.15 3.94 -4.26
C SER A 119 21.11 4.05 -3.15
N GLU A 120 20.12 4.94 -3.30
CA GLU A 120 19.04 5.10 -2.32
C GLU A 120 18.18 3.83 -2.20
N ILE A 121 17.92 3.14 -3.30
CA ILE A 121 17.21 1.85 -3.31
C ILE A 121 18.03 0.79 -2.56
N ASP A 122 19.32 0.67 -2.85
CA ASP A 122 20.21 -0.31 -2.22
C ASP A 122 20.34 -0.05 -0.71
N ASP A 123 20.52 1.21 -0.31
CA ASP A 123 20.56 1.61 1.10
C ASP A 123 19.22 1.34 1.81
N PHE A 124 18.09 1.63 1.16
CA PHE A 124 16.76 1.35 1.72
C PHE A 124 16.55 -0.15 1.96
N VAL A 125 16.90 -1.00 0.97
CA VAL A 125 16.77 -2.46 1.08
C VAL A 125 17.70 -3.02 2.16
N LYS A 126 18.97 -2.59 2.19
CA LYS A 126 19.95 -3.05 3.20
C LYS A 126 19.54 -2.74 4.63
N ASN A 127 18.85 -1.62 4.84
CA ASN A 127 18.42 -1.17 6.17
C ASN A 127 16.97 -1.55 6.49
N PHE A 128 16.27 -2.29 5.63
CA PHE A 128 14.84 -2.56 5.79
C PHE A 128 14.50 -3.34 7.07
N ASP A 129 15.44 -4.16 7.58
CA ASP A 129 15.28 -4.86 8.87
C ASP A 129 15.08 -3.89 10.05
N ILE A 130 15.61 -2.66 9.96
CA ILE A 130 15.40 -1.61 10.96
C ILE A 130 13.93 -1.19 10.95
N VAL A 131 13.31 -0.98 9.78
CA VAL A 131 11.87 -0.66 9.64
C VAL A 131 11.03 -1.74 10.33
N ILE A 132 11.34 -3.01 10.05
CA ILE A 132 10.63 -4.16 10.60
C ILE A 132 10.73 -4.17 12.12
N LYS A 133 11.95 -3.99 12.66
CA LYS A 133 12.20 -3.97 14.10
C LYS A 133 11.46 -2.82 14.78
N GLU A 134 11.59 -1.60 14.26
CA GLU A 134 10.97 -0.40 14.83
C GLU A 134 9.44 -0.50 14.83
N SER A 135 8.87 -1.04 13.74
CA SER A 135 7.43 -1.28 13.63
C SER A 135 6.94 -2.33 14.62
N SER A 136 7.70 -3.42 14.81
CA SER A 136 7.38 -4.43 15.82
C SER A 136 7.44 -3.86 17.23
N ASP A 137 8.51 -3.12 17.56
CA ASP A 137 8.69 -2.51 18.89
C ASP A 137 7.57 -1.50 19.19
N TRP A 138 7.21 -0.68 18.20
CA TRP A 138 6.08 0.24 18.29
C TRP A 138 4.76 -0.48 18.55
N TYR A 139 4.49 -1.58 17.84
CA TYR A 139 3.30 -2.38 18.05
C TYR A 139 3.25 -2.94 19.47
N GLU A 140 4.33 -3.54 19.97
CA GLU A 140 4.37 -4.11 21.33
C GLU A 140 4.07 -3.08 22.42
N ARG A 141 4.55 -1.83 22.25
CA ARG A 141 4.24 -0.73 23.18
C ARG A 141 2.76 -0.32 23.18
N ASN A 142 2.07 -0.47 22.05
CA ASN A 142 0.75 0.11 21.82
C ASN A 142 -0.39 -0.92 21.71
N LYS A 143 -0.09 -2.21 21.63
CA LYS A 143 -1.02 -3.29 21.30
C LYS A 143 -2.31 -3.29 22.12
N ILE A 144 -2.22 -3.07 23.44
CA ILE A 144 -3.39 -3.09 24.34
C ILE A 144 -4.44 -2.08 23.90
N THR A 145 -4.04 -0.86 23.53
CA THR A 145 -4.99 0.16 23.09
C THR A 145 -5.49 -0.05 21.66
N ILE A 146 -4.65 -0.67 20.81
CA ILE A 146 -4.99 -0.93 19.40
C ILE A 146 -6.02 -2.05 19.30
N VAL A 147 -5.83 -3.19 19.97
CA VAL A 147 -6.75 -4.33 19.87
C VAL A 147 -8.06 -4.11 20.62
N ASN A 148 -8.11 -3.17 21.56
CA ASN A 148 -9.32 -2.75 22.26
C ASN A 148 -9.95 -1.49 21.64
N SER A 149 -9.72 -1.26 20.35
CA SER A 149 -10.31 -0.15 19.62
C SER A 149 -11.67 -0.54 19.05
N ASP A 150 -12.67 0.34 19.21
CA ASP A 150 -13.99 0.09 18.64
C ASP A 150 -13.97 0.29 17.11
N ARG A 151 -13.06 1.15 16.63
CA ARG A 151 -12.83 1.45 15.22
C ARG A 151 -11.44 2.06 15.06
N ILE A 152 -10.79 1.71 13.95
CA ILE A 152 -9.49 2.25 13.56
C ILE A 152 -9.67 3.18 12.35
N TYR A 153 -8.99 4.32 12.40
CA TYR A 153 -8.85 5.24 11.27
C TYR A 153 -7.39 5.26 10.83
N VAL A 154 -7.16 5.08 9.53
CA VAL A 154 -5.84 5.26 8.91
C VAL A 154 -5.93 6.48 8.03
N MET A 155 -4.98 7.41 8.17
CA MET A 155 -5.03 8.69 7.49
C MET A 155 -3.66 9.10 6.95
N GLY A 156 -3.65 9.81 5.84
CA GLY A 156 -2.43 10.30 5.19
C GLY A 156 -2.74 11.25 4.04
N TYR A 157 -1.69 11.75 3.39
CA TYR A 157 -1.77 12.69 2.28
C TYR A 157 -1.12 12.13 1.02
N GLY A 158 -1.51 12.66 -0.14
CA GLY A 158 -0.76 12.53 -1.40
C GLY A 158 -0.31 11.10 -1.71
N VAL A 159 1.02 10.92 -1.82
CA VAL A 159 1.63 9.64 -2.18
C VAL A 159 1.42 8.53 -1.14
N ASP A 160 1.16 8.89 0.11
CA ASP A 160 0.94 7.93 1.20
C ASP A 160 -0.50 7.40 1.23
N PHE A 161 -1.41 7.95 0.42
CA PHE A 161 -2.79 7.48 0.40
C PHE A 161 -2.88 6.01 -0.06
N GLY A 162 -1.95 5.53 -0.87
CA GLY A 162 -1.82 4.10 -1.18
C GLY A 162 -1.57 3.26 0.08
N SER A 163 -0.65 3.71 0.95
CA SER A 163 -0.34 3.08 2.23
C SER A 163 -1.50 3.16 3.23
N VAL A 164 -2.31 4.23 3.17
CA VAL A 164 -3.56 4.35 3.94
C VAL A 164 -4.55 3.26 3.54
N LEU A 165 -4.77 3.07 2.24
CA LEU A 165 -5.71 2.07 1.74
C LEU A 165 -5.23 0.64 2.04
N GLU A 166 -3.93 0.39 1.93
CA GLU A 166 -3.34 -0.90 2.30
C GLU A 166 -3.47 -1.17 3.81
N GLY A 167 -3.17 -0.17 4.65
CA GLY A 167 -3.37 -0.29 6.10
C GLY A 167 -4.84 -0.56 6.47
N MET A 168 -5.77 0.15 5.81
CA MET A 168 -7.21 -0.09 5.97
C MET A 168 -7.58 -1.54 5.61
N LEU A 169 -7.11 -2.03 4.47
CA LEU A 169 -7.39 -3.38 3.97
C LEU A 169 -6.85 -4.45 4.93
N LYS A 170 -5.54 -4.39 5.26
CA LYS A 170 -4.87 -5.42 6.07
C LYS A 170 -5.43 -5.53 7.48
N ILE A 171 -5.65 -4.38 8.13
CA ILE A 171 -6.23 -4.36 9.48
C ILE A 171 -7.68 -4.86 9.43
N GLY A 172 -8.46 -4.45 8.43
CA GLY A 172 -9.85 -4.88 8.25
C GLY A 172 -9.98 -6.38 8.02
N GLU A 173 -9.12 -6.98 7.19
CA GLU A 173 -9.21 -8.41 6.84
C GLU A 173 -8.63 -9.34 7.91
N MET A 174 -7.51 -8.96 8.55
CA MET A 174 -6.84 -9.83 9.53
C MET A 174 -7.35 -9.59 10.96
N LEU A 175 -7.29 -8.35 11.44
CA LEU A 175 -7.65 -7.99 12.82
C LEU A 175 -9.18 -7.91 13.02
N ARG A 176 -9.94 -7.71 11.93
CA ARG A 176 -11.42 -7.69 11.92
C ARG A 176 -12.04 -6.59 12.79
N ILE A 177 -11.26 -5.56 13.14
CA ILE A 177 -11.78 -4.32 13.71
C ILE A 177 -12.21 -3.42 12.54
N PRO A 178 -13.40 -2.79 12.61
CA PRO A 178 -13.82 -1.83 11.58
C PRO A 178 -12.73 -0.77 11.36
N THR A 179 -12.18 -0.75 10.14
CA THR A 179 -11.07 0.12 9.78
C THR A 179 -11.44 0.95 8.56
N ILE A 180 -11.16 2.25 8.60
CA ILE A 180 -11.51 3.19 7.53
C ILE A 180 -10.30 4.04 7.19
N GLY A 181 -9.97 4.10 5.90
CA GLY A 181 -8.92 4.95 5.34
C GLY A 181 -9.47 6.29 4.88
N TYR A 182 -8.79 7.39 5.22
CA TYR A 182 -9.14 8.73 4.77
C TYR A 182 -7.92 9.53 4.31
N GLU A 183 -8.12 10.39 3.34
CA GLU A 183 -7.27 11.57 3.18
C GLU A 183 -7.57 12.52 4.38
N ILE A 184 -6.55 13.12 4.98
CA ILE A 184 -6.69 13.81 6.27
C ILE A 184 -7.65 15.01 6.21
N GLU A 185 -7.67 15.79 5.14
CA GLU A 185 -8.62 16.91 4.99
C GLU A 185 -10.05 16.38 4.80
N GLU A 186 -10.25 15.37 3.95
CA GLU A 186 -11.55 14.72 3.73
C GLU A 186 -12.14 14.14 5.03
N TYR A 187 -11.29 13.66 5.94
CA TYR A 187 -11.72 13.22 7.26
C TYR A 187 -12.39 14.35 8.07
N SER A 188 -11.96 15.59 7.87
CA SER A 188 -12.52 16.76 8.55
C SER A 188 -13.93 17.13 8.08
N HIS A 189 -14.32 16.72 6.87
CA HIS A 189 -15.58 17.09 6.21
C HIS A 189 -16.80 16.25 6.63
N GLY A 190 -16.81 15.74 7.87
CA GLY A 190 -17.92 14.98 8.43
C GLY A 190 -17.51 13.74 9.24
N PRO A 191 -16.55 12.91 8.78
CA PRO A 191 -16.11 11.73 9.52
C PRO A 191 -15.67 12.00 10.97
N THR A 192 -15.13 13.18 11.26
CA THR A 192 -14.80 13.64 12.62
C THR A 192 -15.98 13.60 13.61
N MET A 193 -17.23 13.69 13.13
CA MET A 193 -18.42 13.58 14.00
C MET A 193 -18.54 12.22 14.68
N ALA A 194 -17.86 11.19 14.17
CA ALA A 194 -17.86 9.85 14.73
C ALA A 194 -16.75 9.62 15.78
N ILE A 195 -15.89 10.62 16.06
CA ILE A 195 -14.76 10.46 16.98
C ILE A 195 -15.22 10.21 18.41
N THR A 196 -14.62 9.19 19.04
CA THR A 196 -14.72 8.94 20.48
C THR A 196 -13.35 8.60 21.06
N ASN A 197 -13.23 8.61 22.40
CA ASN A 197 -12.00 8.24 23.10
C ASN A 197 -11.63 6.74 23.02
N ARG A 198 -12.48 5.92 22.38
CA ARG A 198 -12.28 4.47 22.20
C ARG A 198 -11.78 4.09 20.80
N GLN A 199 -11.51 5.07 19.95
CA GLN A 199 -11.05 4.85 18.58
C GLN A 199 -9.57 5.19 18.43
N THR A 200 -8.90 4.45 17.57
CA THR A 200 -7.47 4.62 17.28
C THR A 200 -7.30 5.33 15.95
N LEU A 201 -6.44 6.35 15.93
CA LEU A 201 -6.16 7.18 14.77
C LEU A 201 -4.68 7.00 14.42
N PHE A 202 -4.40 6.37 13.27
CA PHE A 202 -3.09 6.32 12.67
C PHE A 202 -2.97 7.43 11.63
N MET A 203 -1.96 8.28 11.75
CA MET A 203 -1.68 9.39 10.84
C MET A 203 -0.28 9.20 10.24
N ILE A 204 -0.21 9.02 8.92
CA ILE A 204 1.05 9.07 8.18
C ILE A 204 1.41 10.53 7.95
N GLY A 205 2.52 10.98 8.51
CA GLY A 205 3.06 12.32 8.31
C GLY A 205 4.36 12.26 7.53
N SER A 206 4.30 12.46 6.22
CA SER A 206 5.49 12.60 5.38
C SER A 206 6.08 14.01 5.44
N ASP A 207 7.37 14.12 5.12
CA ASP A 207 8.07 15.39 4.97
C ASP A 207 7.72 16.09 3.64
N GLU A 208 6.43 16.36 3.46
CA GLU A 208 5.88 17.03 2.28
C GLU A 208 5.16 18.32 2.68
N ILE A 209 4.55 18.99 1.70
CA ILE A 209 3.91 20.31 1.88
C ILE A 209 2.79 20.29 2.92
N GLU A 210 2.16 19.13 3.15
CA GLU A 210 1.08 18.94 4.11
C GLU A 210 1.57 18.66 5.54
N TRP A 211 2.89 18.62 5.79
CA TRP A 211 3.45 18.27 7.11
C TRP A 211 2.88 19.11 8.26
N GLU A 212 2.95 20.43 8.14
CA GLU A 212 2.45 21.34 9.19
C GLU A 212 0.95 21.16 9.40
N ARG A 213 0.22 20.85 8.33
CA ARG A 213 -1.22 20.60 8.40
C ARG A 213 -1.52 19.28 9.11
N CYS A 214 -0.78 18.22 8.83
CA CYS A 214 -0.85 16.94 9.53
C CYS A 214 -0.65 17.13 11.05
N LEU A 215 0.35 17.92 11.47
CA LEU A 215 0.59 18.19 12.88
C LEU A 215 -0.55 18.99 13.54
N GLN A 216 -1.12 19.98 12.85
CA GLN A 216 -2.31 20.69 13.35
C GLN A 216 -3.47 19.75 13.63
N PHE A 217 -3.76 18.82 12.71
CA PHE A 217 -4.79 17.81 12.90
C PHE A 217 -4.50 16.89 14.09
N ARG A 218 -3.25 16.43 14.21
CA ARG A 218 -2.80 15.60 15.34
C ARG A 218 -3.06 16.29 16.68
N GLU A 219 -2.68 17.55 16.83
CA GLU A 219 -2.89 18.31 18.07
C GLU A 219 -4.37 18.53 18.38
N VAL A 220 -5.22 18.67 17.36
CA VAL A 220 -6.67 18.75 17.56
C VAL A 220 -7.24 17.40 18.00
N PHE A 221 -6.89 16.30 17.34
CA PHE A 221 -7.41 14.97 17.66
C PHE A 221 -7.00 14.50 19.05
N LYS A 222 -5.80 14.84 19.50
CA LYS A 222 -5.32 14.53 20.87
C LYS A 222 -6.19 15.13 21.99
N LYS A 223 -6.99 16.16 21.70
CA LYS A 223 -7.96 16.73 22.65
C LYS A 223 -9.17 15.82 22.88
N TYR A 224 -9.46 14.89 21.97
CA TYR A 224 -10.65 14.04 21.99
C TYR A 224 -10.34 12.57 22.27
N THR A 225 -9.16 12.10 21.85
CA THR A 225 -8.69 10.74 22.10
C THR A 225 -7.20 10.74 22.36
N ASN A 226 -6.76 9.91 23.30
CA ASN A 226 -5.34 9.71 23.56
C ASN A 226 -4.73 8.64 22.65
N ARG A 227 -5.50 8.02 21.74
CA ARG A 227 -5.07 6.94 20.84
C ARG A 227 -4.72 7.47 19.44
N VAL A 228 -4.02 8.61 19.39
CA VAL A 228 -3.49 9.19 18.15
C VAL A 228 -2.04 8.76 18.01
N HIS A 229 -1.68 8.26 16.83
CA HIS A 229 -0.35 7.75 16.51
C HIS A 229 0.14 8.44 15.22
N LEU A 230 1.28 9.11 15.29
CA LEU A 230 2.00 9.61 14.13
C LEU A 230 2.98 8.53 13.64
N ILE A 231 2.97 8.28 12.34
CA ILE A 231 3.89 7.41 11.63
C ILE A 231 4.68 8.30 10.67
N THR A 232 5.99 8.44 10.88
CA THR A 232 6.81 9.36 10.11
C THR A 232 8.27 8.91 10.05
N CYS A 233 9.01 9.36 9.03
CA CYS A 233 10.47 9.37 9.04
C CYS A 233 11.03 10.79 9.18
N LYS A 234 10.22 11.79 9.54
CA LYS A 234 10.70 13.15 9.75
C LYS A 234 11.09 13.37 11.21
N GLU A 235 12.24 14.00 11.43
CA GLU A 235 12.65 14.44 12.75
C GLU A 235 11.63 15.45 13.31
N THR A 236 11.02 15.09 14.44
CA THR A 236 9.98 15.86 15.12
C THR A 236 9.84 15.41 16.57
N GLN A 237 9.10 16.20 17.35
CA GLN A 237 8.70 15.80 18.70
C GLN A 237 7.64 14.70 18.63
N ILE A 238 8.03 13.52 19.10
CA ILE A 238 7.17 12.35 19.22
C ILE A 238 6.81 12.08 20.69
N ASP A 239 5.72 11.34 20.89
CA ASP A 239 5.41 10.71 22.17
C ASP A 239 5.49 9.17 22.08
N ASP A 240 5.21 8.48 23.19
CA ASP A 240 5.34 7.02 23.31
C ASP A 240 4.45 6.21 22.34
N ARG A 241 3.43 6.85 21.75
CA ARG A 241 2.50 6.24 20.79
C ARG A 241 2.94 6.38 19.36
N ASP A 242 3.82 7.32 19.07
CA ASP A 242 4.28 7.56 17.71
C ASP A 242 5.38 6.58 17.31
N ILE A 243 5.64 6.52 16.02
CA ILE A 243 6.83 5.89 15.44
C ILE A 243 7.50 6.91 14.53
N GLN A 244 8.77 7.19 14.83
CA GLN A 244 9.70 7.92 13.99
C GLN A 244 10.76 6.95 13.51
N PHE A 245 10.76 6.64 12.22
CA PHE A 245 11.74 5.76 11.63
C PHE A 245 13.11 6.44 11.57
N THR A 246 14.18 5.69 11.85
CA THR A 246 15.56 6.20 11.74
C THR A 246 16.09 6.24 10.30
N ILE A 247 15.33 5.68 9.35
CA ILE A 247 15.70 5.60 7.94
C ILE A 247 14.93 6.68 7.19
N HIS A 248 15.65 7.44 6.36
CA HIS A 248 15.13 8.61 5.66
C HIS A 248 15.30 8.45 4.14
N PRO A 249 14.63 7.48 3.49
CA PRO A 249 14.67 7.35 2.05
C PRO A 249 13.90 8.51 1.40
N ASN A 250 13.95 8.61 0.08
CA ASN A 250 13.15 9.61 -0.62
C ASN A 250 11.64 9.33 -0.45
N LYS A 251 10.85 10.37 -0.67
CA LYS A 251 9.39 10.38 -0.50
C LYS A 251 8.61 9.30 -1.24
N TYR A 252 9.16 8.73 -2.32
CA TYR A 252 8.49 7.71 -3.10
C TYR A 252 8.79 6.29 -2.59
N LEU A 253 9.84 6.12 -1.78
CA LEU A 253 10.16 4.88 -1.08
C LEU A 253 9.49 4.82 0.31
N CYS A 254 9.28 5.96 0.97
CA CYS A 254 8.61 6.03 2.28
C CYS A 254 7.27 5.27 2.36
N PRO A 255 6.37 5.33 1.36
CA PRO A 255 5.11 4.58 1.39
C PRO A 255 5.28 3.08 1.66
N ILE A 256 6.38 2.48 1.19
CA ILE A 256 6.69 1.06 1.42
C ILE A 256 6.88 0.81 2.92
N MET A 257 7.69 1.64 3.58
CA MET A 257 7.97 1.50 5.01
C MET A 257 6.75 1.77 5.88
N TYR A 258 5.92 2.76 5.51
CA TYR A 258 4.77 3.17 6.32
C TYR A 258 3.66 2.13 6.38
N THR A 259 3.66 1.14 5.50
CA THR A 259 2.73 0.01 5.59
C THR A 259 3.11 -1.02 6.65
N ILE A 260 4.40 -1.10 7.03
CA ILE A 260 4.91 -2.14 7.92
C ILE A 260 4.27 -2.08 9.33
N PRO A 261 4.08 -0.92 9.97
CA PRO A 261 3.33 -0.83 11.22
C PRO A 261 1.92 -1.43 11.12
N PHE A 262 1.22 -1.21 10.00
CA PHE A 262 -0.13 -1.73 9.81
C PHE A 262 -0.14 -3.24 9.63
N GLN A 263 0.86 -3.81 8.96
CA GLN A 263 1.02 -5.27 8.85
C GLN A 263 1.21 -5.91 10.23
N PHE A 264 1.97 -5.27 11.15
CA PHE A 264 2.06 -5.73 12.53
C PHE A 264 0.73 -5.60 13.29
N VAL A 265 0.03 -4.47 13.16
CA VAL A 265 -1.31 -4.29 13.76
C VAL A 265 -2.26 -5.38 13.28
N ALA A 266 -2.26 -5.67 11.98
CA ALA A 266 -3.10 -6.68 11.36
C ALA A 266 -2.77 -8.09 11.89
N ALA A 267 -1.53 -8.54 11.70
CA ALA A 267 -1.14 -9.93 11.97
C ALA A 267 -0.94 -10.23 13.45
N LYS A 268 -0.17 -9.40 14.18
CA LYS A 268 0.03 -9.61 15.63
C LYS A 268 -1.23 -9.26 16.41
N GLY A 269 -1.97 -8.23 16.00
CA GLY A 269 -3.24 -7.89 16.63
C GLY A 269 -4.24 -9.02 16.55
N ALA A 270 -4.42 -9.61 15.36
CA ALA A 270 -5.27 -10.77 15.17
C ALA A 270 -4.89 -11.91 16.13
N LYS A 271 -3.59 -12.22 16.22
CA LYS A 271 -3.07 -13.24 17.13
C LYS A 271 -3.35 -12.92 18.60
N ASP A 272 -3.16 -11.67 19.02
CA ASP A 272 -3.36 -11.23 20.41
C ASP A 272 -4.83 -11.33 20.86
N ILE A 273 -5.78 -11.32 19.92
CA ILE A 273 -7.22 -11.55 20.18
C ILE A 273 -7.72 -12.94 19.77
N GLY A 274 -6.81 -13.86 19.40
CA GLY A 274 -7.12 -15.26 19.12
C GLY A 274 -7.69 -15.54 17.72
N ILE A 275 -7.47 -14.67 16.75
CA ILE A 275 -7.82 -14.90 15.34
C ILE A 275 -6.62 -15.57 14.64
N ASP A 276 -6.86 -16.74 14.03
CA ASP A 276 -5.90 -17.38 13.13
C ASP A 276 -6.09 -16.83 11.70
N THR A 277 -5.09 -16.08 11.21
CA THR A 277 -5.11 -15.45 9.89
C THR A 277 -4.84 -16.43 8.75
N ASN A 278 -4.45 -17.68 9.03
CA ASN A 278 -4.32 -18.73 8.02
C ASN A 278 -5.66 -19.33 7.61
N ILE A 279 -6.70 -19.13 8.43
CA ILE A 279 -8.03 -19.68 8.19
C ILE A 279 -8.86 -18.62 7.47
N ASN A 280 -9.13 -18.85 6.19
CA ASN A 280 -10.10 -18.05 5.46
C ASN A 280 -11.52 -18.41 5.93
N PRO A 281 -12.30 -17.49 6.53
CA PRO A 281 -13.66 -17.76 6.96
C PRO A 281 -14.65 -17.93 5.79
N PHE A 282 -14.23 -17.61 4.56
CA PHE A 282 -15.04 -17.67 3.35
C PHE A 282 -14.36 -18.58 2.31
N VAL A 283 -14.92 -19.78 2.10
CA VAL A 283 -14.26 -20.86 1.34
C VAL A 283 -14.62 -20.86 -0.14
N GLU A 284 -15.65 -20.12 -0.53
CA GLU A 284 -16.12 -20.04 -1.91
C GLU A 284 -15.21 -19.14 -2.76
N PRO A 285 -14.59 -19.65 -3.84
CA PRO A 285 -13.76 -18.82 -4.71
C PRO A 285 -14.64 -17.87 -5.54
N LEU A 286 -14.56 -16.57 -5.25
CA LEU A 286 -15.26 -15.53 -6.03
C LEU A 286 -14.34 -14.72 -6.93
N ALA A 287 -13.10 -14.49 -6.49
CA ALA A 287 -12.19 -13.53 -7.13
C ALA A 287 -11.04 -14.19 -7.91
N HIS A 288 -10.76 -15.46 -7.62
CA HIS A 288 -9.62 -16.20 -8.15
C HIS A 288 -10.09 -17.45 -8.89
N LEU A 289 -9.42 -17.78 -9.99
CA LEU A 289 -9.51 -19.11 -10.60
C LEU A 289 -9.00 -20.16 -9.59
N GLU A 290 -9.63 -21.33 -9.59
CA GLU A 290 -9.13 -22.49 -8.85
C GLU A 290 -7.77 -22.91 -9.46
N GLU A 291 -6.78 -23.16 -8.60
CA GLU A 291 -5.46 -23.68 -8.98
C GLU A 291 -5.52 -25.15 -9.40
#